data_AF-A0A6L7WEI1-F1
#
_entry.id   AF-A0A6L7WEI1-F1
#
_cell.length_a   1.000
_cell.length_b   1.000
_cell.length_c   1.000
_cell.angle_alpha   90.00
_cell.angle_beta   90.00
_cell.angle_gamma   90.00
#
_symmetry.space_group_name_H-M   'P 1'
#
loop_
_entity.id
_entity.type
_entity.pdbx_description
1 polymer ?
#
loop_
_entity_poly.entity_id
_entity_poly.type
_entity_poly.pdbx_seq_one_letter_code
_entity_poly.pdbx_strand_id
1 'polypeptide(L)'
;MAASGVAELDLALDRRTTWQDLYDTRTDAERACIHGELGGEATDLLARAIFRDEPTQEWEVSMFSCLEPPAARAVLLDGLVLAIGEDGLELSDTELACAREQVAAVDVPALIAADLDGSPGAEEVYVAIADCLGYLLIELMVADFGLDPDELGTEETACIRAFAERTDWAVLVGAGDATTAVDVMAGVFGCVPELLVMLMAEQMGLDLDALTEDGLACMREWAGDADIESFLDALVAGNIAALATLTAGLTACPLDPAAAPAR
;
A
#
# COMPACT_ATOMS: atom_id res chain seq x y z
N MET A 1 32.36 -21.99 -16.50
CA MET A 1 31.42 -20.97 -17.00
C MET A 1 30.13 -21.69 -17.33
N ALA A 2 29.28 -21.87 -16.32
CA ALA A 2 27.92 -22.38 -16.50
C ALA A 2 27.00 -21.16 -16.53
N ALA A 3 26.29 -20.97 -17.64
CA ALA A 3 25.20 -20.02 -17.73
C ALA A 3 24.08 -20.55 -16.83
N SER A 4 23.93 -19.97 -15.64
CA SER A 4 22.75 -20.18 -14.81
C SER A 4 21.63 -19.34 -15.42
N GLY A 5 20.96 -19.92 -16.42
CA GLY A 5 19.69 -19.39 -16.90
C GLY A 5 18.70 -19.50 -15.76
N VAL A 6 18.42 -18.37 -15.09
CA VAL A 6 17.16 -18.19 -14.40
C VAL A 6 16.12 -18.22 -15.52
N ALA A 7 15.53 -19.39 -15.76
CA ALA A 7 14.23 -19.38 -16.42
C ALA A 7 13.33 -18.63 -15.44
N GLU A 8 12.92 -17.41 -15.78
CA GLU A 8 11.76 -16.79 -15.17
C GLU A 8 10.66 -17.85 -15.23
N LEU A 9 10.27 -18.35 -14.06
CA LEU A 9 9.03 -19.08 -13.93
C LEU A 9 7.94 -18.03 -14.15
N ASP A 10 7.56 -17.83 -15.40
CA ASP A 10 6.42 -17.01 -15.82
C ASP A 10 5.13 -17.78 -15.47
N LEU A 11 4.95 -17.99 -14.17
CA LEU A 11 3.72 -18.52 -13.61
C LEU A 11 2.79 -17.32 -13.52
N ALA A 12 1.95 -17.09 -14.53
CA ALA A 12 0.89 -16.10 -14.41
C ALA A 12 -0.20 -16.65 -13.47
N LEU A 13 0.07 -16.64 -12.16
CA LEU A 13 -0.86 -17.12 -11.15
C LEU A 13 -2.01 -16.10 -10.99
N ASP A 14 -3.23 -16.60 -10.85
CA ASP A 14 -4.43 -15.81 -10.59
C ASP A 14 -5.20 -16.34 -9.37
N ARG A 15 -6.29 -15.66 -8.96
CA ARG A 15 -7.12 -16.08 -7.81
C ARG A 15 -7.73 -17.49 -7.93
N ARG A 16 -7.81 -18.04 -9.15
CA ARG A 16 -8.35 -19.38 -9.39
C ARG A 16 -7.26 -20.44 -9.38
N THR A 17 -6.01 -20.02 -9.40
CA THR A 17 -4.87 -20.91 -9.44
C THR A 17 -4.77 -21.68 -8.14
N THR A 18 -4.72 -23.00 -8.26
CA THR A 18 -4.71 -23.93 -7.14
C THR A 18 -3.30 -24.44 -6.84
N TRP A 19 -3.12 -24.97 -5.64
CA TRP A 19 -1.91 -25.68 -5.27
C TRP A 19 -1.62 -26.87 -6.20
N GLN A 20 -2.66 -27.48 -6.78
CA GLN A 20 -2.55 -28.53 -7.79
C GLN A 20 -1.89 -27.99 -9.08
N ASP A 21 -2.31 -26.81 -9.54
CA ASP A 21 -1.74 -26.20 -10.75
C ASP A 21 -0.25 -25.89 -10.57
N LEU A 22 0.13 -25.37 -9.40
CA LEU A 22 1.55 -25.17 -9.05
C LEU A 22 2.28 -26.52 -8.96
N TYR A 23 1.71 -27.48 -8.24
CA TYR A 23 2.26 -28.82 -8.04
C TYR A 23 2.56 -29.52 -9.37
N ASP A 24 1.66 -29.44 -10.35
CA ASP A 24 1.82 -30.12 -11.65
C ASP A 24 2.98 -29.56 -12.49
N THR A 25 3.41 -28.34 -12.20
CA THR A 25 4.57 -27.70 -12.84
C THR A 25 5.88 -27.91 -12.08
N ARG A 26 5.84 -28.55 -10.90
CA ARG A 26 7.02 -28.81 -10.06
C ARG A 26 7.82 -30.03 -10.49
N THR A 27 9.06 -30.11 -10.03
CA THR A 27 9.92 -31.28 -10.23
C THR A 27 9.41 -32.50 -9.45
N ASP A 28 9.83 -33.71 -9.86
CA ASP A 28 9.49 -34.95 -9.14
C ASP A 28 9.93 -34.91 -7.66
N ALA A 29 11.04 -34.22 -7.36
CA ALA A 29 11.55 -34.08 -5.99
C ALA A 29 10.65 -33.18 -5.13
N GLU A 30 10.29 -32.00 -5.63
CA GLU A 30 9.36 -31.08 -4.95
C GLU A 30 7.98 -31.74 -4.78
N ARG A 31 7.47 -32.43 -5.81
CA ARG A 31 6.20 -33.17 -5.72
C ARG A 31 6.23 -34.28 -4.68
N ALA A 32 7.34 -35.01 -4.58
CA ALA A 32 7.52 -36.04 -3.55
C ALA A 32 7.62 -35.43 -2.15
N CYS A 33 8.27 -34.27 -2.00
CA CYS A 33 8.31 -33.51 -0.75
C CYS A 33 6.90 -33.09 -0.34
N ILE A 34 6.15 -32.41 -1.22
CA ILE A 34 4.79 -31.95 -0.95
C ILE A 34 3.89 -33.10 -0.54
N HIS A 35 3.94 -34.25 -1.24
CA HIS A 35 3.19 -35.43 -0.82
C HIS A 35 3.63 -36.01 0.52
N GLY A 36 4.93 -35.97 0.83
CA GLY A 36 5.47 -36.41 2.11
C GLY A 36 4.96 -35.55 3.27
N GLU A 37 4.96 -34.23 3.09
CA GLU A 37 4.51 -33.26 4.09
C GLU A 37 2.99 -33.27 4.27
N LEU A 38 2.22 -33.27 3.18
CA LEU A 38 0.74 -33.24 3.24
C LEU A 38 0.11 -34.60 3.56
N GLY A 39 0.86 -35.69 3.39
CA GLY A 39 0.40 -37.05 3.67
C GLY A 39 -0.91 -37.43 2.97
N GLY A 40 -1.86 -37.98 3.73
CA GLY A 40 -3.14 -38.48 3.22
C GLY A 40 -4.12 -37.39 2.78
N GLU A 41 -3.86 -36.12 3.11
CA GLU A 41 -4.74 -34.98 2.81
C GLU A 41 -4.34 -34.25 1.52
N ALA A 42 -3.24 -34.67 0.87
CA ALA A 42 -2.68 -34.00 -0.29
C ALA A 42 -3.70 -33.74 -1.41
N THR A 43 -4.63 -34.67 -1.67
CA THR A 43 -5.63 -34.47 -2.74
C THR A 43 -6.59 -33.32 -2.44
N ASP A 44 -7.05 -33.21 -1.19
CA ASP A 44 -8.00 -32.16 -0.79
C ASP A 44 -7.32 -30.80 -0.62
N LEU A 45 -6.05 -30.81 -0.19
CA LEU A 45 -5.25 -29.60 -0.02
C LEU A 45 -4.70 -29.07 -1.34
N LEU A 46 -4.35 -29.92 -2.30
CA LEU A 46 -3.90 -29.45 -3.62
C LEU A 46 -5.05 -28.82 -4.44
N ALA A 47 -6.28 -29.28 -4.27
CA ALA A 47 -7.45 -28.68 -4.94
C ALA A 47 -7.77 -27.25 -4.47
N ARG A 48 -7.05 -26.74 -3.49
CA ARG A 48 -7.26 -25.42 -2.89
C ARG A 48 -6.61 -24.33 -3.72
N ALA A 49 -7.34 -23.22 -3.94
CA ALA A 49 -6.75 -21.96 -4.41
C ALA A 49 -5.54 -21.55 -3.56
N ILE A 50 -4.51 -20.99 -4.17
CA ILE A 50 -3.30 -20.51 -3.47
C ILE A 50 -3.61 -19.21 -2.72
N PHE A 51 -4.23 -18.25 -3.41
CA PHE A 51 -4.57 -16.94 -2.86
C PHE A 51 -6.01 -16.97 -2.35
N ARG A 52 -6.17 -16.97 -1.02
CA ARG A 52 -7.46 -17.07 -0.32
C ARG A 52 -7.58 -15.94 0.70
N ASP A 53 -8.80 -15.55 1.02
CA ASP A 53 -9.08 -14.56 2.07
C ASP A 53 -8.91 -15.11 3.51
N GLU A 54 -8.53 -16.39 3.66
CA GLU A 54 -8.34 -17.03 4.95
C GLU A 54 -6.89 -16.85 5.42
N PRO A 55 -6.65 -16.73 6.74
CA PRO A 55 -5.30 -16.65 7.27
C PRO A 55 -4.48 -17.87 6.86
N THR A 56 -3.19 -17.63 6.64
CA THR A 56 -2.19 -18.63 6.30
C THR A 56 -2.33 -19.87 7.20
N GLN A 57 -2.06 -21.06 6.68
CA GLN A 57 -2.16 -22.30 7.46
C GLN A 57 -0.88 -23.16 7.46
N GLU A 58 -0.74 -24.05 8.44
CA GLU A 58 0.45 -24.92 8.60
C GLU A 58 0.79 -25.73 7.34
N TRP A 59 -0.23 -26.21 6.61
CA TRP A 59 -0.02 -26.95 5.37
C TRP A 59 0.55 -26.08 4.24
N GLU A 60 0.31 -24.76 4.26
CA GLU A 60 0.92 -23.83 3.31
C GLU A 60 2.41 -23.65 3.59
N VAL A 61 2.81 -23.53 4.87
CA VAL A 61 4.24 -23.56 5.26
C VAL A 61 4.91 -24.84 4.77
N SER A 62 4.27 -25.99 4.98
CA SER A 62 4.76 -27.28 4.49
C SER A 62 4.96 -27.28 2.97
N MET A 63 4.01 -26.76 2.19
CA MET A 63 4.16 -26.68 0.73
C MET A 63 5.25 -25.70 0.30
N PHE A 64 5.30 -24.50 0.88
CA PHE A 64 6.34 -23.50 0.57
C PHE A 64 7.73 -24.01 0.92
N SER A 65 7.88 -24.77 2.01
CA SER A 65 9.16 -25.38 2.41
C SER A 65 9.70 -26.40 1.40
N CYS A 66 8.80 -26.98 0.58
CA CYS A 66 9.13 -27.94 -0.47
C CYS A 66 9.43 -27.29 -1.82
N LEU A 67 9.21 -25.98 -1.98
CA LEU A 67 9.46 -25.26 -3.22
C LEU A 67 10.92 -24.82 -3.31
N GLU A 68 11.50 -24.90 -4.51
CA GLU A 68 12.77 -24.21 -4.77
C GLU A 68 12.63 -22.69 -4.55
N PRO A 69 13.67 -21.98 -4.07
CA PRO A 69 13.55 -20.56 -3.71
C PRO A 69 12.97 -19.66 -4.82
N PRO A 70 13.34 -19.81 -6.11
CA PRO A 70 12.73 -19.01 -7.18
C PRO A 70 11.22 -19.22 -7.32
N ALA A 71 10.73 -20.45 -7.08
CA ALA A 71 9.32 -20.78 -7.17
C ALA A 71 8.52 -20.18 -6.02
N ALA A 72 9.02 -20.32 -4.78
CA ALA A 72 8.37 -19.76 -3.60
C ALA A 72 8.25 -18.23 -3.71
N ARG A 73 9.30 -17.58 -4.22
CA ARG A 73 9.35 -16.13 -4.46
C ARG A 73 8.41 -15.66 -5.55
N ALA A 74 8.27 -16.42 -6.63
CA ALA A 74 7.30 -16.11 -7.68
C ALA A 74 5.87 -16.15 -7.12
N VAL A 75 5.52 -17.21 -6.39
CA VAL A 75 4.20 -17.33 -5.75
C VAL A 75 3.92 -16.17 -4.78
N LEU A 76 4.91 -15.80 -3.96
CA LEU A 76 4.80 -14.66 -3.06
C LEU A 76 4.56 -13.35 -3.83
N LEU A 77 5.36 -13.08 -4.87
CA LEU A 77 5.24 -11.88 -5.67
C LEU A 77 3.90 -11.79 -6.40
N ASP A 78 3.44 -12.88 -7.02
CA ASP A 78 2.15 -12.89 -7.71
C ASP A 78 0.99 -12.67 -6.73
N GLY A 79 1.09 -13.21 -5.51
CA GLY A 79 0.12 -12.93 -4.44
C GLY A 79 0.07 -11.46 -4.07
N LEU A 80 1.23 -10.80 -3.96
CA LEU A 80 1.33 -9.36 -3.70
C LEU A 80 0.75 -8.54 -4.86
N VAL A 81 1.11 -8.87 -6.10
CA VAL A 81 0.58 -8.20 -7.31
C VAL A 81 -0.94 -8.34 -7.37
N LEU A 82 -1.48 -9.52 -7.07
CA LEU A 82 -2.92 -9.75 -7.02
C LEU A 82 -3.57 -8.91 -5.93
N ALA A 83 -3.02 -8.89 -4.72
CA ALA A 83 -3.52 -8.08 -3.60
C ALA A 83 -3.60 -6.59 -3.98
N ILE A 84 -2.52 -6.05 -4.54
CA ILE A 84 -2.44 -4.66 -5.02
C ILE A 84 -3.48 -4.39 -6.12
N GLY A 85 -3.64 -5.33 -7.05
CA GLY A 85 -4.66 -5.24 -8.09
C GLY A 85 -6.09 -5.28 -7.58
N GLU A 86 -6.36 -5.89 -6.42
CA GLU A 86 -7.70 -5.86 -5.79
C GLU A 86 -8.07 -4.46 -5.32
N ASP A 87 -7.06 -3.69 -4.91
CA ASP A 87 -7.19 -2.29 -4.51
C ASP A 87 -7.24 -1.34 -5.72
N GLY A 88 -7.28 -1.88 -6.94
CA GLY A 88 -7.41 -1.12 -8.19
C GLY A 88 -6.10 -0.53 -8.70
N LEU A 89 -4.96 -0.91 -8.12
CA LEU A 89 -3.64 -0.42 -8.50
C LEU A 89 -2.98 -1.37 -9.52
N GLU A 90 -2.27 -0.80 -10.50
CA GLU A 90 -1.47 -1.56 -11.45
C GLU A 90 0.02 -1.27 -11.24
N LEU A 91 0.82 -2.33 -11.05
CA LEU A 91 2.27 -2.19 -10.99
C LEU A 91 2.86 -1.98 -12.39
N SER A 92 3.66 -0.93 -12.54
CA SER A 92 4.50 -0.75 -13.72
C SER A 92 5.61 -1.79 -13.78
N ASP A 93 6.21 -1.96 -14.98
CA ASP A 93 7.38 -2.83 -15.17
C ASP A 93 8.55 -2.47 -14.23
N THR A 94 8.67 -1.20 -13.86
CA THR A 94 9.74 -0.72 -12.98
C THR A 94 9.48 -1.12 -11.53
N GLU A 95 8.26 -0.95 -11.05
CA GLU A 95 7.84 -1.35 -9.70
C GLU A 95 7.90 -2.87 -9.54
N LEU A 96 7.44 -3.60 -10.56
CA LEU A 96 7.53 -5.07 -10.57
C LEU A 96 8.99 -5.55 -10.60
N ALA A 97 9.88 -4.90 -11.35
CA ALA A 97 11.30 -5.22 -11.34
C ALA A 97 11.95 -4.95 -9.98
N CYS A 98 11.60 -3.84 -9.33
CA CYS A 98 12.06 -3.52 -7.99
C CYS A 98 11.55 -4.56 -6.97
N ALA A 99 10.25 -4.87 -6.98
CA ALA A 99 9.66 -5.86 -6.08
C ALA A 99 10.30 -7.25 -6.27
N ARG A 100 10.61 -7.65 -7.51
CA ARG A 100 11.38 -8.88 -7.81
C ARG A 100 12.76 -8.87 -7.18
N GLU A 101 13.48 -7.74 -7.25
CA GLU A 101 14.80 -7.60 -6.64
C GLU A 101 14.73 -7.73 -5.11
N GLN A 102 13.74 -7.08 -4.48
CA GLN A 102 13.57 -7.13 -3.03
C GLN A 102 13.19 -8.54 -2.55
N VAL A 103 12.23 -9.18 -3.21
CA VAL A 103 11.80 -10.55 -2.89
C VAL A 103 12.91 -11.58 -3.14
N ALA A 104 13.90 -11.28 -3.98
CA ALA A 104 15.04 -12.17 -4.21
C ALA A 104 15.91 -12.42 -2.95
N ALA A 105 15.84 -11.54 -1.95
CA ALA A 105 16.53 -11.71 -0.66
C ALA A 105 15.68 -12.44 0.39
N VAL A 106 14.38 -12.67 0.12
CA VAL A 106 13.42 -13.18 1.11
C VAL A 106 13.52 -14.71 1.25
N ASP A 107 13.47 -15.16 2.50
CA ASP A 107 13.22 -16.55 2.89
C ASP A 107 11.71 -16.75 3.05
N VAL A 108 11.05 -17.14 1.96
CA VAL A 108 9.59 -17.26 1.90
C VAL A 108 9.04 -18.30 2.89
N PRO A 109 9.62 -19.51 3.05
CA PRO A 109 9.18 -20.43 4.10
C PRO A 109 9.23 -19.82 5.51
N ALA A 110 10.31 -19.10 5.85
CA ALA A 110 10.42 -18.44 7.15
C ALA A 110 9.39 -17.32 7.32
N LEU A 111 9.11 -16.56 6.24
CA LEU A 111 8.09 -15.52 6.21
C LEU A 111 6.69 -16.06 6.52
N ILE A 112 6.26 -17.09 5.77
CA ILE A 112 4.94 -17.71 5.90
C ILE A 112 4.81 -18.35 7.31
N ALA A 113 5.87 -18.94 7.83
CA ALA A 113 5.88 -19.46 9.20
C ALA A 113 5.76 -18.35 10.26
N ALA A 114 6.42 -17.20 10.05
CA ALA A 114 6.30 -16.06 10.96
C ALA A 114 4.88 -15.50 11.00
N ASP A 115 4.18 -15.47 9.86
CA ASP A 115 2.77 -15.02 9.78
C ASP A 115 1.84 -15.91 10.63
N LEU A 116 2.01 -17.24 10.60
CA LEU A 116 1.27 -18.16 11.47
C LEU A 116 1.49 -17.90 12.96
N ASP A 117 2.73 -17.54 13.32
CA ASP A 117 3.12 -17.27 14.69
C ASP A 117 2.80 -15.81 15.12
N GLY A 118 2.22 -15.00 14.23
CA GLY A 118 1.97 -13.56 14.45
C GLY A 118 3.26 -12.78 14.72
N SER A 119 4.38 -13.26 14.17
CA SER A 119 5.73 -12.72 14.38
C SER A 119 6.07 -11.66 13.32
N PRO A 120 6.93 -10.67 13.66
CA PRO A 120 7.22 -9.49 12.81
C PRO A 120 7.98 -9.79 11.49
N GLY A 121 8.19 -11.07 11.14
CA GLY A 121 8.88 -11.43 9.88
C GLY A 121 8.14 -10.95 8.62
N ALA A 122 6.80 -10.85 8.69
CA ALA A 122 5.98 -10.28 7.62
C ALA A 122 6.28 -8.81 7.36
N GLU A 123 6.52 -8.03 8.43
CA GLU A 123 6.76 -6.59 8.36
C GLU A 123 8.04 -6.29 7.56
N GLU A 124 9.12 -7.07 7.70
CA GLU A 124 10.36 -6.83 6.95
C GLU A 124 10.18 -6.95 5.44
N VAL A 125 9.31 -7.86 4.98
CA VAL A 125 9.02 -8.05 3.56
C VAL A 125 8.10 -6.96 3.05
N TYR A 126 7.07 -6.60 3.82
CA TYR A 126 6.22 -5.45 3.48
C TYR A 126 7.02 -4.15 3.40
N VAL A 127 7.96 -3.93 4.33
CA VAL A 127 8.89 -2.81 4.30
C VAL A 127 9.74 -2.81 3.04
N ALA A 128 10.39 -3.94 2.72
CA ALA A 128 11.25 -4.04 1.55
C ALA A 128 10.48 -3.80 0.24
N ILE A 129 9.22 -4.23 0.18
CA ILE A 129 8.35 -4.00 -0.97
C ILE A 129 7.79 -2.57 -0.98
N ALA A 130 7.49 -1.99 0.19
CA ALA A 130 6.98 -0.63 0.31
C ALA A 130 7.97 0.40 -0.25
N ASP A 131 9.28 0.17 -0.15
CA ASP A 131 10.28 1.01 -0.83
C ASP A 131 10.10 1.03 -2.36
N CYS A 132 9.65 -0.08 -2.95
CA CYS A 132 9.35 -0.16 -4.38
C CYS A 132 7.99 0.42 -4.73
N LEU A 133 7.03 0.37 -3.80
CA LEU A 133 5.63 0.71 -4.01
C LEU A 133 5.24 2.05 -3.37
N GLY A 134 6.19 2.79 -2.81
CA GLY A 134 5.89 3.98 -2.00
C GLY A 134 5.06 5.02 -2.74
N TYR A 135 5.31 5.18 -4.04
CA TYR A 135 4.51 6.06 -4.89
C TYR A 135 3.06 5.56 -5.02
N LEU A 136 2.85 4.27 -5.31
CA LEU A 136 1.53 3.64 -5.39
C LEU A 136 0.78 3.66 -4.05
N LEU A 137 1.49 3.49 -2.93
CA LEU A 137 0.91 3.63 -1.60
C LEU A 137 0.37 5.04 -1.37
N ILE A 138 1.07 6.07 -1.85
CA ILE A 138 0.57 7.45 -1.79
C ILE A 138 -0.61 7.64 -2.73
N GLU A 139 -0.58 7.11 -3.95
CA GLU A 139 -1.73 7.17 -4.87
C GLU A 139 -2.99 6.55 -4.27
N LEU A 140 -2.86 5.42 -3.57
CA LEU A 140 -3.97 4.81 -2.84
C LEU A 140 -4.52 5.74 -1.75
N MET A 141 -3.64 6.41 -1.01
CA MET A 141 -4.07 7.39 -0.01
C MET A 141 -4.80 8.57 -0.67
N VAL A 142 -4.29 9.10 -1.78
CA VAL A 142 -4.94 10.17 -2.54
C VAL A 142 -6.33 9.74 -3.02
N ALA A 143 -6.46 8.51 -3.52
CA ALA A 143 -7.73 7.91 -3.93
C ALA A 143 -8.71 7.73 -2.76
N ASP A 144 -8.23 7.34 -1.57
CA ASP A 144 -9.06 7.21 -0.36
C ASP A 144 -9.63 8.56 0.10
N PHE A 145 -8.89 9.66 -0.15
CA PHE A 145 -9.39 11.03 0.02
C PHE A 145 -10.30 11.51 -1.12
N GLY A 146 -10.62 10.64 -2.08
CA GLY A 146 -11.60 10.92 -3.15
C GLY A 146 -11.04 11.72 -4.34
N LEU A 147 -9.72 11.89 -4.45
CA LEU A 147 -9.10 12.40 -5.68
C LEU A 147 -8.68 11.24 -6.57
N ASP A 148 -9.01 11.32 -7.84
CA ASP A 148 -8.44 10.42 -8.84
C ASP A 148 -6.96 10.78 -9.06
N PRO A 149 -6.00 9.85 -8.83
CA PRO A 149 -4.58 10.10 -9.09
C PRO A 149 -4.30 10.53 -10.54
N ASP A 150 -5.13 10.09 -11.50
CA ASP A 150 -5.00 10.48 -12.91
C ASP A 150 -5.37 11.95 -13.18
N GLU A 151 -6.10 12.59 -12.25
CA GLU A 151 -6.46 14.01 -12.32
C GLU A 151 -5.37 14.93 -11.73
N LEU A 152 -4.32 14.36 -11.10
CA LEU A 152 -3.21 15.14 -10.59
C LEU A 152 -2.43 15.81 -11.72
N GLY A 153 -2.09 17.07 -11.53
CA GLY A 153 -1.22 17.79 -12.45
C GLY A 153 0.21 17.24 -12.43
N THR A 154 1.01 17.67 -13.41
CA THR A 154 2.41 17.22 -13.53
C THR A 154 3.28 17.67 -12.36
N GLU A 155 2.96 18.80 -11.73
CA GLU A 155 3.72 19.34 -10.59
C GLU A 155 3.43 18.55 -9.31
N GLU A 156 2.15 18.29 -9.05
CA GLU A 156 1.64 17.48 -7.94
C GLU A 156 2.20 16.05 -8.01
N THR A 157 2.11 15.43 -9.19
CA THR A 157 2.66 14.10 -9.46
C THR A 157 4.17 14.05 -9.21
N ALA A 158 4.91 15.06 -9.68
CA ALA A 158 6.35 15.15 -9.48
C ALA A 158 6.71 15.36 -8.00
N CYS A 159 5.92 16.16 -7.28
CA CYS A 159 6.09 16.35 -5.83
C CYS A 159 5.84 15.06 -5.06
N ILE A 160 4.72 14.36 -5.34
CA ILE A 160 4.39 13.08 -4.69
C ILE A 160 5.49 12.06 -4.92
N ARG A 161 6.00 11.94 -6.16
CA ARG A 161 7.11 11.02 -6.46
C ARG A 161 8.38 11.39 -5.70
N ALA A 162 8.76 12.66 -5.69
CA ALA A 162 9.92 13.12 -4.92
C ALA A 162 9.73 12.92 -3.40
N PHE A 163 8.49 13.01 -2.91
CA PHE A 163 8.14 12.67 -1.54
C PHE A 163 8.28 11.17 -1.27
N ALA A 164 7.72 10.32 -2.13
CA ALA A 164 7.84 8.87 -2.03
C ALA A 164 9.30 8.40 -1.97
N GLU A 165 10.17 8.98 -2.79
CA GLU A 165 11.60 8.65 -2.87
C GLU A 165 12.41 9.05 -1.62
N ARG A 166 11.94 10.06 -0.86
CA ARG A 166 12.63 10.52 0.37
C ARG A 166 12.03 9.93 1.65
N THR A 167 10.86 9.31 1.55
CA THR A 167 10.17 8.70 2.69
C THR A 167 10.86 7.40 3.09
N ASP A 168 11.13 7.26 4.38
CA ASP A 168 11.63 6.02 4.95
C ASP A 168 10.44 5.08 5.21
N TRP A 169 10.09 4.29 4.19
CA TRP A 169 8.96 3.36 4.27
C TRP A 169 9.17 2.26 5.31
N ALA A 170 10.43 1.98 5.68
CA ALA A 170 10.76 1.05 6.74
C ALA A 170 10.30 1.54 8.11
N VAL A 171 10.54 2.82 8.39
CA VAL A 171 9.98 3.48 9.58
C VAL A 171 8.46 3.52 9.48
N LEU A 172 7.93 3.77 8.28
CA LEU A 172 6.48 3.91 8.07
C LEU A 172 5.68 2.66 8.41
N VAL A 173 6.04 1.56 7.75
CA VAL A 173 5.33 0.29 7.86
C VAL A 173 5.69 -0.42 9.16
N GLY A 174 6.91 -0.20 9.68
CA GLY A 174 7.41 -0.87 10.89
C GLY A 174 7.05 -0.19 12.22
N ALA A 175 6.83 1.13 12.27
CA ALA A 175 6.54 1.83 13.53
C ALA A 175 5.06 1.76 13.93
N GLY A 176 4.15 1.76 12.94
CA GLY A 176 2.70 1.68 13.17
C GLY A 176 2.15 2.75 14.12
N ASP A 177 2.88 3.85 14.34
CA ASP A 177 2.49 4.90 15.28
C ASP A 177 1.82 6.09 14.57
N ALA A 178 0.99 6.81 15.34
CA ALA A 178 0.19 7.90 14.81
C ALA A 178 1.05 9.07 14.28
N THR A 179 2.26 9.25 14.80
CA THR A 179 3.21 10.27 14.35
C THR A 179 3.70 10.00 12.93
N THR A 180 3.95 8.74 12.61
CA THR A 180 4.45 8.37 11.28
C THR A 180 3.36 8.53 10.20
N ALA A 181 2.09 8.30 10.56
CA ALA A 181 0.95 8.63 9.70
C ALA A 181 0.79 10.15 9.48
N VAL A 182 1.08 10.97 10.50
CA VAL A 182 1.07 12.44 10.39
C VAL A 182 2.10 12.93 9.38
N ASP A 183 3.33 12.40 9.43
CA ASP A 183 4.41 12.80 8.52
C ASP A 183 4.05 12.52 7.05
N VAL A 184 3.40 11.38 6.78
CA VAL A 184 2.92 11.06 5.42
C VAL A 184 1.78 11.97 5.00
N MET A 185 0.76 12.15 5.84
CA MET A 185 -0.34 13.05 5.51
C MET A 185 0.16 14.48 5.28
N ALA A 186 1.10 14.97 6.08
CA ALA A 186 1.71 16.29 5.90
C ALA A 186 2.47 16.38 4.57
N GLY A 187 3.26 15.36 4.23
CA GLY A 187 3.97 15.29 2.96
C GLY A 187 3.04 15.27 1.75
N VAL A 188 1.96 14.48 1.82
CA VAL A 188 0.94 14.37 0.76
C VAL A 188 0.17 15.68 0.60
N PHE A 189 -0.30 16.28 1.69
CA PHE A 189 -1.00 17.58 1.64
C PHE A 189 -0.09 18.73 1.20
N GLY A 190 1.21 18.66 1.49
CA GLY A 190 2.19 19.61 0.97
C GLY A 190 2.36 19.53 -0.55
N CYS A 191 2.14 18.34 -1.13
CA CYS A 191 2.18 18.14 -2.58
C CYS A 191 0.84 18.40 -3.27
N VAL A 192 -0.28 18.13 -2.58
CA VAL A 192 -1.64 18.31 -3.07
C VAL A 192 -2.46 19.06 -2.02
N PRO A 193 -2.32 20.40 -1.96
CA PRO A 193 -3.03 21.22 -0.97
C PRO A 193 -4.57 21.09 -1.06
N GLU A 194 -5.09 20.75 -2.24
CA GLU A 194 -6.51 20.44 -2.48
C GLU A 194 -7.03 19.38 -1.50
N LEU A 195 -6.25 18.33 -1.21
CA LEU A 195 -6.65 17.28 -0.28
C LEU A 195 -6.90 17.84 1.12
N LEU A 196 -6.04 18.75 1.58
CA LEU A 196 -6.25 19.43 2.87
C LEU A 196 -7.53 20.27 2.82
N VAL A 197 -7.77 21.02 1.75
CA VAL A 197 -8.99 21.82 1.58
C VAL A 197 -10.25 20.95 1.62
N MET A 198 -10.23 19.80 0.95
CA MET A 198 -11.36 18.86 0.96
C MET A 198 -11.61 18.27 2.34
N LEU A 199 -10.55 17.81 3.02
CA LEU A 199 -10.63 17.31 4.39
C LEU A 199 -11.20 18.38 5.34
N MET A 200 -10.75 19.63 5.23
CA MET A 200 -11.26 20.74 6.04
C MET A 200 -12.75 21.01 5.76
N ALA A 201 -13.16 20.97 4.49
CA ALA A 201 -14.55 21.18 4.09
C ALA A 201 -15.45 20.08 4.65
N GLU A 202 -15.06 18.81 4.51
CA GLU A 202 -15.79 17.66 5.03
C GLU A 202 -15.96 17.74 6.55
N GLN A 203 -14.87 17.99 7.29
CA GLN A 203 -14.91 18.08 8.76
C GLN A 203 -15.80 19.21 9.27
N MET A 204 -16.03 20.22 8.45
CA MET A 204 -16.90 21.35 8.77
C MET A 204 -18.31 21.23 8.20
N GLY A 205 -18.61 20.14 7.46
CA GLY A 205 -19.89 19.97 6.77
C GLY A 205 -20.12 21.05 5.71
N LEU A 206 -19.05 21.49 5.05
CA LEU A 206 -19.11 22.44 3.95
C LEU A 206 -19.13 21.68 2.63
N ASP A 207 -20.06 22.07 1.76
CA ASP A 207 -20.05 21.65 0.37
C ASP A 207 -19.01 22.49 -0.38
N LEU A 208 -18.03 21.86 -1.04
CA LEU A 208 -16.99 22.56 -1.79
C LEU A 208 -17.58 23.37 -2.95
N ASP A 209 -18.71 22.94 -3.50
CA ASP A 209 -19.45 23.67 -4.54
C ASP A 209 -20.07 24.98 -4.01
N ALA A 210 -20.14 25.15 -2.69
CA ALA A 210 -20.60 26.37 -2.05
C ALA A 210 -19.48 27.41 -1.88
N LEU A 211 -18.22 27.04 -2.14
CA LEU A 211 -17.11 27.99 -2.13
C LEU A 211 -17.04 28.73 -3.47
N THR A 212 -16.84 30.05 -3.40
CA THR A 212 -16.53 30.82 -4.61
C THR A 212 -15.15 30.45 -5.15
N GLU A 213 -14.89 30.66 -6.44
CA GLU A 213 -13.55 30.48 -7.03
C GLU A 213 -12.47 31.26 -6.26
N ASP A 214 -12.78 32.50 -5.84
CA ASP A 214 -11.90 33.34 -5.01
C ASP A 214 -11.67 32.73 -3.61
N GLY A 215 -12.71 32.12 -3.03
CA GLY A 215 -12.64 31.42 -1.75
C GLY A 215 -11.77 30.16 -1.81
N LEU A 216 -11.93 29.36 -2.87
CA LEU A 216 -11.09 28.18 -3.14
C LEU A 216 -9.63 28.57 -3.40
N ALA A 217 -9.38 29.62 -4.18
CA ALA A 217 -8.03 30.13 -4.42
C ALA A 217 -7.35 30.58 -3.12
N CYS A 218 -8.06 31.30 -2.26
CA CYS A 218 -7.57 31.69 -0.95
C CYS A 218 -7.27 30.48 -0.04
N MET A 219 -8.15 29.48 -0.03
CA MET A 219 -7.98 28.25 0.75
C MET A 219 -6.73 27.47 0.32
N ARG A 220 -6.48 27.38 -1.00
CA ARG A 220 -5.27 26.78 -1.56
C ARG A 220 -4.01 27.54 -1.16
N GLU A 221 -4.03 28.86 -1.25
CA GLU A 221 -2.91 29.71 -0.83
C GLU A 221 -2.60 29.51 0.66
N TRP A 222 -3.65 29.53 1.49
CA TRP A 222 -3.52 29.26 2.92
C TRP A 222 -2.97 27.86 3.20
N ALA A 223 -3.47 26.83 2.52
CA ALA A 223 -3.03 25.45 2.69
C ALA A 223 -1.56 25.26 2.30
N GLY A 224 -1.10 25.93 1.22
CA GLY A 224 0.30 25.91 0.79
C GLY A 224 1.26 26.62 1.76
N ASP A 225 0.78 27.62 2.51
CA ASP A 225 1.55 28.36 3.51
C ASP A 225 1.41 27.81 4.94
N ALA A 226 0.47 26.90 5.17
CA ALA A 226 0.20 26.34 6.49
C ALA A 226 1.33 25.42 6.94
N ASP A 227 1.65 25.48 8.24
CA ASP A 227 2.46 24.45 8.89
C ASP A 227 1.58 23.21 9.14
N ILE A 228 1.41 22.41 8.09
CA ILE A 228 0.52 21.24 8.06
C ILE A 228 0.95 20.19 9.09
N GLU A 229 2.25 20.01 9.28
CA GLU A 229 2.82 19.07 10.26
C GLU A 229 2.41 19.46 11.68
N SER A 230 2.67 20.72 12.08
CA SER A 230 2.22 21.25 13.38
C SER A 230 0.70 21.17 13.57
N PHE A 231 -0.05 21.33 12.49
CA PHE A 231 -1.51 21.24 12.50
C PHE A 231 -1.99 19.80 12.74
N LEU A 232 -1.46 18.83 12.01
CA LEU A 232 -1.82 17.42 12.14
C LEU A 232 -1.38 16.84 13.49
N ASP A 233 -0.20 17.20 13.98
CA ASP A 233 0.26 16.87 15.33
C ASP A 233 -0.73 17.35 16.40
N ALA A 234 -1.21 18.58 16.24
CA ALA A 234 -2.18 19.15 17.17
C ALA A 234 -3.55 18.47 17.07
N LEU A 235 -3.98 18.02 15.88
CA LEU A 235 -5.20 17.21 15.71
C LEU A 235 -5.08 15.85 16.40
N VAL A 236 -3.99 15.11 16.17
CA VAL A 236 -3.74 13.80 16.80
C VAL A 236 -3.63 13.92 18.32
N ALA A 237 -3.04 15.02 18.82
CA ALA A 237 -3.00 15.33 20.24
C ALA A 237 -4.36 15.75 20.84
N GLY A 238 -5.42 15.83 20.03
CA GLY A 238 -6.76 16.28 20.46
C GLY A 238 -6.80 17.75 20.88
N ASN A 239 -5.87 18.56 20.37
CA ASN A 239 -5.76 19.96 20.74
C ASN A 239 -6.79 20.79 19.98
N ILE A 240 -7.77 21.33 20.72
CA ILE A 240 -8.80 22.23 20.20
C ILE A 240 -8.20 23.47 19.50
N ALA A 241 -6.95 23.84 19.81
CA ALA A 241 -6.24 24.90 19.10
C ALA A 241 -6.02 24.58 17.60
N ALA A 242 -5.87 23.31 17.23
CA ALA A 242 -5.75 22.89 15.82
C ALA A 242 -7.03 23.22 15.03
N LEU A 243 -8.19 22.90 15.63
CA LEU A 243 -9.52 23.28 15.11
C LEU A 243 -9.68 24.80 15.01
N ALA A 244 -9.07 25.57 15.92
CA ALA A 244 -9.09 27.03 15.86
C ALA A 244 -8.24 27.57 14.70
N THR A 245 -7.08 26.96 14.40
CA THR A 245 -6.26 27.29 13.23
C THR A 245 -6.99 26.99 11.92
N LEU A 246 -7.64 25.84 11.85
CA LEU A 246 -8.58 25.40 10.79
C LEU A 246 -9.66 26.47 10.53
N THR A 247 -10.33 26.88 11.59
CA THR A 247 -11.41 27.88 11.54
C THR A 247 -10.87 29.26 11.16
N ALA A 248 -9.67 29.62 11.62
CA ALA A 248 -9.04 30.90 11.31
C ALA A 248 -8.61 31.00 9.83
N GLY A 249 -8.07 29.92 9.25
CA GLY A 249 -7.75 29.87 7.82
C GLY A 249 -8.99 30.02 6.95
N LEU A 250 -10.05 29.26 7.24
CA LEU A 250 -11.32 29.33 6.52
C LEU A 250 -12.03 30.68 6.64
N THR A 251 -12.04 31.29 7.84
CA THR A 251 -12.66 32.61 8.03
C THR A 251 -11.85 33.77 7.46
N ALA A 252 -10.58 33.55 7.12
CA ALA A 252 -9.77 34.51 6.37
C ALA A 252 -10.14 34.54 4.89
N CYS A 253 -10.77 33.48 4.36
CA CYS A 253 -11.16 33.38 2.97
C CYS A 253 -12.62 33.81 2.72
N PRO A 254 -12.91 34.48 1.59
CA PRO A 254 -14.25 34.91 1.27
C PRO A 254 -15.16 33.70 0.96
N LEU A 255 -16.15 33.48 1.82
CA LEU A 255 -17.23 32.51 1.59
C LEU A 255 -18.37 33.18 0.81
N ASP A 256 -19.08 32.42 -0.04
CA ASP A 256 -20.33 32.91 -0.63
C ASP A 256 -21.34 33.14 0.51
N PRO A 257 -21.90 34.34 0.70
CA PRO A 257 -22.94 34.57 1.70
C PRO A 257 -24.21 33.72 1.47
N ALA A 258 -24.37 33.09 0.30
CA ALA A 258 -25.42 32.13 -0.01
C ALA A 258 -25.09 30.68 0.37
N ALA A 259 -23.82 30.37 0.71
CA ALA A 259 -23.40 29.07 1.21
C ALA A 259 -23.96 28.85 2.62
N ALA A 260 -25.15 28.27 2.70
CA ALA A 260 -25.67 27.79 3.97
C ALA A 260 -24.82 26.57 4.42
N PRO A 261 -24.53 26.42 5.72
CA PRO A 261 -23.89 25.20 6.21
C PRO A 261 -24.77 24.00 5.86
N ALA A 262 -24.17 22.93 5.31
CA ALA A 262 -24.89 21.69 5.10
C ALA A 262 -25.31 21.16 6.49
N ARG A 263 -26.58 20.75 6.60
CA ARG A 263 -27.16 20.26 7.85
C ARG A 263 -26.89 18.79 8.06
#